data_AF-T1CT29-F1
#
_entry.id   AF-T1CT29-F1
#
_cell.length_a   1.000
_cell.length_b   1.000
_cell.length_c   1.000
_cell.angle_alpha   90.00
_cell.angle_beta   90.00
_cell.angle_gamma   90.00
#
_symmetry.space_group_name_H-M   'P 1'
#
loop_
_entity.id
_entity.type
_entity.pdbx_description
1 polymer ?
#
loop_
_entity_poly.entity_id
_entity_poly.type
_entity_poly.pdbx_seq_one_letter_code
_entity_poly.pdbx_strand_id
1 'polypeptide(L)'
;MKPIDLTKYGISGNVEILYNPSYETLYQEELKENLEGYEKGQRTELGAVNVMTGIYTGRSPKDKFWVKDDVTRDTIWWTSEEYKNDNKPCSLETWKELKKLAANQLSNKRLFVVDGFCGANANTRIKIRFIMEVAWQAHFVTNMFIRPTAEELANFGEPDFVVLNASKAKVENYKELGLNSETAVVFNLTEKMQVILNTWYGGEMKKGMFSYMNYRLPLAGIAAMHCSANTSQDEKETAIFFGLSGTGKTTLSTDPKRKLIGDDEHGWDDDGIFNFEGGCYAKVINLSKENEPDIYNAIRRDALLENVTVDKDGRIDFSDKSVTENTRVSYPIYHIDNIIKPISKAGHANNVIFLSADAFGVLPPVSILTPEQTKYYFLSGFTAKLAGTERGITEPTPTFSACFGAAFLSLHPTKYAEELVRKMERVGARAYLVNTGWNGTGKRISIKDTRGIIDAILDGSIDKAPTKQIPYFGFSVPTQLPGVDEKILDPRDTYANAAEWDEKARKLAQLFRENFVKFCGNETGKALVAAGPTEE
;
A
#
# COMPACT_ATOMS: atom_id res chain seq x y z
N MET A 1 -11.02 20.76 -26.38
CA MET A 1 -9.85 20.49 -25.52
C MET A 1 -8.61 20.90 -26.29
N LYS A 2 -7.63 21.59 -25.67
CA LYS A 2 -6.37 21.93 -26.37
C LYS A 2 -5.59 20.63 -26.68
N PRO A 3 -4.91 20.51 -27.83
CA PRO A 3 -4.06 19.36 -28.12
C PRO A 3 -3.02 19.18 -27.00
N ILE A 4 -2.81 17.95 -26.56
CA ILE A 4 -1.80 17.65 -25.54
C ILE A 4 -0.44 17.62 -26.22
N ASP A 5 0.43 18.55 -25.81
CA ASP A 5 1.81 18.59 -26.26
C ASP A 5 2.70 17.75 -25.33
N LEU A 6 3.26 16.67 -25.89
CA LEU A 6 4.17 15.76 -25.18
C LEU A 6 5.65 16.08 -25.43
N THR A 7 5.97 17.02 -26.34
CA THR A 7 7.36 17.36 -26.71
C THR A 7 8.15 17.94 -25.55
N LYS A 8 7.49 18.64 -24.63
CA LYS A 8 8.07 19.11 -23.36
C LYS A 8 8.59 17.99 -22.45
N TYR A 9 8.13 16.75 -22.64
CA TYR A 9 8.62 15.57 -21.92
C TYR A 9 9.72 14.83 -22.67
N GLY A 10 10.13 15.33 -23.84
CA GLY A 10 11.11 14.70 -24.73
C GLY A 10 10.51 13.68 -25.71
N ILE A 11 9.19 13.48 -25.68
CA ILE A 11 8.47 12.56 -26.57
C ILE A 11 8.23 13.26 -27.90
N SER A 12 8.70 12.68 -29.00
CA SER A 12 8.71 13.33 -30.31
C SER A 12 8.22 12.42 -31.44
N GLY A 13 8.09 13.01 -32.63
CA GLY A 13 7.72 12.29 -33.85
C GLY A 13 6.21 12.12 -34.03
N ASN A 14 5.81 11.12 -34.83
CA ASN A 14 4.40 10.89 -35.14
C ASN A 14 3.69 10.16 -33.99
N VAL A 15 3.12 10.92 -33.06
CA VAL A 15 2.44 10.39 -31.87
C VAL A 15 0.93 10.53 -32.01
N GLU A 16 0.23 9.40 -31.95
CA GLU A 16 -1.23 9.36 -31.83
C GLU A 16 -1.59 9.29 -30.34
N ILE A 17 -2.44 10.19 -29.84
CA ILE A 17 -2.81 10.26 -28.43
C ILE A 17 -4.23 9.77 -28.20
N LEU A 18 -4.38 8.72 -27.39
CA LEU A 18 -5.64 8.32 -26.78
C LEU A 18 -5.72 8.93 -25.38
N TYR A 19 -6.41 10.05 -25.28
CA TYR A 19 -6.53 10.81 -24.04
C TYR A 19 -7.74 10.37 -23.22
N ASN A 20 -7.52 10.09 -21.92
CA ASN A 20 -8.51 9.65 -20.95
C ASN A 20 -9.52 8.64 -21.55
N PRO A 21 -9.04 7.50 -22.07
CA PRO A 21 -9.88 6.52 -22.75
C PRO A 21 -10.98 6.01 -21.82
N SER A 22 -12.17 5.76 -22.39
CA SER A 22 -13.26 5.13 -21.64
C SER A 22 -12.95 3.67 -21.33
N TYR A 23 -13.63 3.09 -20.34
CA TYR A 23 -13.55 1.65 -20.06
C TYR A 23 -13.92 0.78 -21.26
N GLU A 24 -14.91 1.19 -22.07
CA GLU A 24 -15.24 0.49 -23.30
C GLU A 24 -14.05 0.50 -24.27
N THR A 25 -13.42 1.67 -24.47
CA THR A 25 -12.23 1.78 -25.32
C THR A 25 -11.09 0.90 -24.80
N LEU A 26 -10.79 0.96 -23.50
CA LEU A 26 -9.75 0.13 -22.87
C LEU A 26 -10.02 -1.35 -23.06
N TYR A 27 -11.25 -1.81 -22.82
CA TYR A 27 -11.65 -3.20 -23.01
C TYR A 27 -11.42 -3.69 -24.44
N GLN A 28 -11.77 -2.88 -25.45
CA GLN A 28 -11.52 -3.22 -26.85
C GLN A 28 -10.02 -3.22 -27.18
N GLU A 29 -9.27 -2.27 -26.64
CA GLU A 29 -7.82 -2.16 -26.84
C GLU A 29 -7.06 -3.34 -26.23
N GLU A 30 -7.48 -3.83 -25.06
CA GLU A 30 -6.86 -4.94 -24.33
C GLU A 30 -7.10 -6.32 -24.95
N LEU A 31 -8.15 -6.45 -25.76
CA LEU A 31 -8.56 -7.71 -26.38
C LEU A 31 -8.24 -7.78 -27.89
N LYS A 32 -7.44 -6.85 -28.41
CA LYS A 32 -6.98 -6.89 -29.79
C LYS A 32 -6.13 -8.14 -30.05
N GLU A 33 -6.41 -8.80 -31.17
CA GLU A 33 -5.75 -10.07 -31.55
C GLU A 33 -4.25 -9.94 -31.83
N ASN A 34 -3.79 -8.73 -32.21
CA ASN A 34 -2.40 -8.47 -32.57
C ASN A 34 -1.52 -8.06 -31.37
N LEU A 35 -2.02 -8.13 -30.13
CA LEU A 35 -1.20 -7.88 -28.94
C LEU A 35 -0.27 -9.05 -28.65
N GLU A 36 0.98 -8.72 -28.35
CA GLU A 36 2.05 -9.68 -28.09
C GLU A 36 2.60 -9.58 -26.66
N GLY A 37 3.24 -10.65 -26.18
CA GLY A 37 3.93 -10.68 -24.90
C GLY A 37 3.03 -10.25 -23.72
N TYR A 38 3.52 -9.30 -22.92
CA TYR A 38 2.85 -8.79 -21.72
C TYR A 38 1.80 -7.70 -22.00
N GLU A 39 1.53 -7.39 -23.27
CA GLU A 39 0.44 -6.49 -23.66
C GLU A 39 -0.90 -7.23 -23.74
N LYS A 40 -0.85 -8.54 -24.00
CA LYS A 40 -2.01 -9.38 -24.27
C LYS A 40 -2.92 -9.53 -23.04
N GLY A 41 -4.17 -9.09 -23.19
CA GLY A 41 -5.26 -9.38 -22.27
C GLY A 41 -5.93 -10.73 -22.54
N GLN A 42 -6.49 -11.34 -21.50
CA GLN A 42 -7.28 -12.56 -21.56
C GLN A 42 -8.63 -12.31 -20.89
N ARG A 43 -9.74 -12.51 -21.63
CA ARG A 43 -11.07 -12.40 -21.04
C ARG A 43 -11.35 -13.61 -20.15
N THR A 44 -11.84 -13.36 -18.93
CA THR A 44 -12.19 -14.41 -17.98
C THR A 44 -13.70 -14.70 -17.95
N GLU A 45 -14.10 -15.78 -17.27
CA GLU A 45 -15.49 -16.17 -17.04
C GLU A 45 -16.30 -15.13 -16.26
N LEU A 46 -15.62 -14.28 -15.48
CA LEU A 46 -16.23 -13.17 -14.74
C LEU A 46 -16.36 -11.88 -15.58
N GLY A 47 -15.90 -11.90 -16.83
CA GLY A 47 -15.96 -10.75 -17.74
C GLY A 47 -14.87 -9.69 -17.53
N ALA A 48 -14.03 -9.84 -16.50
CA ALA A 48 -12.83 -9.06 -16.30
C ALA A 48 -11.74 -9.47 -17.31
N VAL A 49 -10.79 -8.56 -17.57
CA VAL A 49 -9.58 -8.88 -18.33
C VAL A 49 -8.47 -9.28 -17.35
N ASN A 50 -7.71 -10.33 -17.68
CA ASN A 50 -6.49 -10.74 -17.00
C ASN A 50 -5.26 -10.44 -17.86
N VAL A 51 -4.20 -9.97 -17.22
CA VAL A 51 -2.89 -9.74 -17.84
C VAL A 51 -1.78 -10.44 -17.06
N MET A 52 -0.72 -10.80 -17.75
CA MET A 52 0.49 -11.36 -17.14
C MET A 52 1.62 -10.34 -17.19
N THR A 53 2.32 -10.14 -16.09
CA THR A 53 3.43 -9.17 -15.98
C THR A 53 4.82 -9.83 -15.98
N GLY A 54 4.87 -11.11 -16.36
CA GLY A 54 6.10 -11.89 -16.48
C GLY A 54 6.76 -12.11 -15.12
N ILE A 55 8.06 -11.84 -15.04
CA ILE A 55 8.83 -11.97 -13.79
C ILE A 55 8.56 -10.83 -12.80
N TYR A 56 7.83 -9.79 -13.22
CA TYR A 56 7.55 -8.59 -12.43
C TYR A 56 6.20 -8.73 -11.72
N THR A 57 6.09 -9.74 -10.87
CA THR A 57 4.85 -10.07 -10.13
C THR A 57 4.74 -9.31 -8.80
N GLY A 58 5.53 -8.26 -8.61
CA GLY A 58 5.69 -7.54 -7.36
C GLY A 58 6.65 -6.37 -7.50
N ARG A 59 6.78 -5.58 -6.43
CA ARG A 59 7.63 -4.39 -6.44
C ARG A 59 9.11 -4.73 -6.61
N SER A 60 9.86 -3.78 -7.15
CA SER A 60 11.33 -3.82 -7.31
C SER A 60 12.01 -2.76 -6.42
N PRO A 61 11.97 -2.87 -5.08
CA PRO A 61 12.52 -1.86 -4.17
C PRO A 61 14.03 -1.59 -4.40
N LYS A 62 14.79 -2.62 -4.79
CA LYS A 62 16.21 -2.51 -5.15
C LYS A 62 16.47 -1.67 -6.42
N ASP A 63 15.44 -1.40 -7.21
CA ASP A 63 15.51 -0.62 -8.45
C ASP A 63 14.83 0.76 -8.31
N LYS A 64 14.43 1.16 -7.09
CA LYS A 64 13.88 2.49 -6.75
C LYS A 64 14.98 3.52 -6.51
N PHE A 65 14.95 4.66 -7.21
CA PHE A 65 15.94 5.74 -7.04
C PHE A 65 15.29 7.13 -7.01
N TRP A 66 15.93 8.07 -6.32
CA TRP A 66 15.58 9.48 -6.33
C TRP A 66 16.78 10.30 -6.82
N VAL A 67 16.52 11.27 -7.69
CA VAL A 67 17.54 12.26 -8.05
C VAL A 67 17.94 13.03 -6.81
N LYS A 68 19.24 13.07 -6.51
CA LYS A 68 19.80 13.87 -5.42
C LYS A 68 20.24 15.23 -5.95
N ASP A 69 19.42 16.24 -5.72
CA ASP A 69 19.58 17.63 -6.16
C ASP A 69 19.23 18.60 -5.02
N ASP A 70 19.18 19.91 -5.29
CA ASP A 70 18.92 20.92 -4.25
C ASP A 70 17.53 20.83 -3.62
N VAL A 71 16.54 20.23 -4.32
CA VAL A 71 15.18 20.03 -3.79
C VAL A 71 15.15 18.89 -2.76
N THR A 72 15.92 17.83 -3.02
CA THR A 72 15.82 16.55 -2.29
C THR A 72 16.95 16.32 -1.30
N ARG A 73 18.11 16.97 -1.46
CA ARG A 73 19.35 16.71 -0.72
C ARG A 73 19.15 16.65 0.78
N ASP A 74 18.44 17.63 1.32
CA ASP A 74 18.29 17.81 2.77
C ASP A 74 16.89 17.42 3.29
N THR A 75 16.02 16.92 2.41
CA THR A 75 14.61 16.61 2.75
C THR A 75 14.26 15.13 2.60
N ILE A 76 14.79 14.44 1.59
CA ILE A 76 14.58 13.00 1.43
C ILE A 76 15.35 12.24 2.50
N TRP A 77 14.71 11.23 3.08
CA TRP A 77 15.35 10.27 3.96
C TRP A 77 16.18 9.28 3.15
N TRP A 78 17.40 9.70 2.82
CA TRP A 78 18.37 8.89 2.09
C TRP A 78 18.72 7.61 2.84
N THR A 79 18.95 6.55 2.09
CA THR A 79 19.49 5.29 2.64
C THR A 79 20.91 5.51 3.18
N SER A 80 21.24 4.86 4.30
CA SER A 80 22.57 4.89 4.92
C SER A 80 22.93 3.51 5.50
N GLU A 81 24.19 3.31 5.90
CA GLU A 81 24.59 2.07 6.58
C GLU A 81 23.89 1.90 7.94
N GLU A 82 23.69 3.00 8.69
CA GLU A 82 22.99 3.00 9.98
C GLU A 82 21.50 2.69 9.82
N TYR A 83 20.87 3.19 8.76
CA TYR A 83 19.46 2.96 8.49
C TYR A 83 19.22 2.71 7.00
N LYS A 84 19.24 1.44 6.63
CA LYS A 84 18.89 0.98 5.28
C LYS A 84 17.42 1.21 4.97
N ASN A 85 17.17 1.89 3.86
CA ASN A 85 15.86 2.07 3.23
C ASN A 85 15.99 2.05 1.69
N ASP A 86 14.88 2.18 0.98
CA ASP A 86 14.84 2.07 -0.48
C ASP A 86 15.10 3.39 -1.23
N ASN A 87 15.31 4.51 -0.53
CA ASN A 87 15.56 5.82 -1.12
C ASN A 87 17.03 5.96 -1.51
N LYS A 88 17.40 5.32 -2.62
CA LYS A 88 18.75 5.35 -3.18
C LYS A 88 18.95 6.61 -4.02
N PRO A 89 20.07 7.33 -3.88
CA PRO A 89 20.35 8.49 -4.72
C PRO A 89 20.75 8.07 -6.14
N CYS A 90 20.36 8.86 -7.13
CA CYS A 90 20.98 8.87 -8.45
C CYS A 90 21.36 10.31 -8.84
N SER A 91 22.33 10.46 -9.76
CA SER A 91 22.76 11.77 -10.23
C SER A 91 21.80 12.36 -11.26
N LEU A 92 21.97 13.66 -11.55
CA LEU A 92 21.21 14.32 -12.60
C LEU A 92 21.58 13.79 -13.99
N GLU A 93 22.84 13.37 -14.19
CA GLU A 93 23.32 12.74 -15.42
C GLU A 93 22.62 11.40 -15.65
N THR A 94 22.58 10.54 -14.63
CA THR A 94 21.83 9.27 -14.69
C THR A 94 20.37 9.52 -15.00
N TRP A 95 19.73 10.50 -14.34
CA TRP A 95 18.35 10.87 -14.63
C TRP A 95 18.13 11.28 -16.09
N LYS A 96 19.00 12.11 -16.66
CA LYS A 96 18.87 12.57 -18.05
C LYS A 96 18.91 11.40 -19.03
N GLU A 97 19.80 10.43 -18.83
CA GLU A 97 19.87 9.24 -19.66
C GLU A 97 18.62 8.36 -19.53
N LEU A 98 18.13 8.14 -18.30
CA LEU A 98 16.93 7.34 -18.06
C LEU A 98 15.67 7.99 -18.62
N LYS A 99 15.51 9.31 -18.44
CA LYS A 99 14.40 10.08 -19.02
C LYS A 99 14.44 10.03 -20.54
N LYS A 100 15.62 10.22 -21.14
CA LYS A 100 15.81 10.12 -22.59
C LYS A 100 15.44 8.74 -23.12
N LEU A 101 15.87 7.67 -22.44
CA LEU A 101 15.51 6.29 -22.80
C LEU A 101 13.98 6.08 -22.79
N ALA A 102 13.30 6.53 -21.73
CA ALA A 102 11.85 6.43 -21.63
C ALA A 102 11.14 7.25 -22.72
N ALA A 103 11.58 8.48 -22.96
CA ALA A 103 11.00 9.36 -23.98
C ALA A 103 11.20 8.81 -25.40
N ASN A 104 12.38 8.24 -25.69
CA ASN A 104 12.66 7.58 -26.96
C ASN A 104 11.78 6.34 -27.16
N GLN A 105 11.62 5.52 -26.12
CA GLN A 105 10.73 4.35 -26.16
C GLN A 105 9.28 4.72 -26.48
N LEU A 106 8.82 5.87 -26.00
CA LEU A 106 7.44 6.36 -26.19
C LEU A 106 7.26 7.23 -27.45
N SER A 107 8.35 7.60 -28.14
CA SER A 107 8.29 8.43 -29.35
C SER A 107 7.83 7.63 -30.58
N ASN A 108 7.22 8.30 -31.56
CA ASN A 108 6.72 7.69 -32.81
C ASN A 108 5.72 6.53 -32.62
N LYS A 109 4.88 6.61 -31.58
CA LYS A 109 3.93 5.56 -31.22
C LYS A 109 2.55 6.12 -30.93
N ARG A 110 1.57 5.22 -30.93
CA ARG A 110 0.28 5.45 -30.30
C ARG A 110 0.43 5.34 -28.79
N LEU A 111 0.02 6.39 -28.08
CA LEU A 111 0.16 6.51 -26.63
C LEU A 111 -1.20 6.67 -25.97
N PHE A 112 -1.34 6.08 -24.80
CA PHE A 112 -2.42 6.36 -23.87
C PHE A 112 -1.94 7.43 -22.90
N VAL A 113 -2.75 8.47 -22.73
CA VAL A 113 -2.50 9.55 -21.78
C VAL A 113 -3.68 9.63 -20.83
N VAL A 114 -3.43 9.45 -19.53
CA VAL A 114 -4.49 9.48 -18.51
C VAL A 114 -4.17 10.58 -17.51
N ASP A 115 -5.03 11.60 -17.47
CA ASP A 115 -5.03 12.60 -16.42
C ASP A 115 -5.96 12.15 -15.27
N GLY A 116 -5.44 12.23 -14.04
CA GLY A 116 -6.16 11.86 -12.82
C GLY A 116 -5.69 12.64 -11.60
N PHE A 117 -6.35 12.40 -10.46
CA PHE A 117 -5.93 12.97 -9.18
C PHE A 117 -5.45 11.89 -8.22
N CYS A 118 -4.46 12.25 -7.39
CA CYS A 118 -4.13 11.51 -6.18
C CYS A 118 -4.39 12.41 -4.96
N GLY A 119 -5.27 11.95 -4.07
CA GLY A 119 -5.86 12.75 -2.98
C GLY A 119 -7.28 13.19 -3.29
N ALA A 120 -8.24 12.85 -2.42
CA ALA A 120 -9.64 13.23 -2.59
C ALA A 120 -9.95 14.71 -2.27
N ASN A 121 -9.10 15.39 -1.50
CA ASN A 121 -9.30 16.78 -1.12
C ASN A 121 -8.63 17.75 -2.11
N ALA A 122 -9.40 18.68 -2.68
CA ALA A 122 -8.94 19.60 -3.73
C ALA A 122 -7.77 20.51 -3.30
N ASN A 123 -7.68 20.85 -2.01
CA ASN A 123 -6.62 21.70 -1.45
C ASN A 123 -5.23 21.00 -1.43
N THR A 124 -5.21 19.67 -1.45
CA THR A 124 -4.01 18.87 -1.18
C THR A 124 -3.74 17.82 -2.26
N ARG A 125 -4.71 17.53 -3.12
CA ARG A 125 -4.56 16.61 -4.24
C ARG A 125 -3.49 17.06 -5.21
N ILE A 126 -2.91 16.09 -5.91
CA ILE A 126 -1.98 16.31 -7.02
C ILE A 126 -2.66 15.92 -8.33
N LYS A 127 -2.46 16.74 -9.36
CA LYS A 127 -2.79 16.41 -10.74
C LYS A 127 -1.70 15.56 -11.34
N ILE A 128 -2.02 14.34 -11.77
CA ILE A 128 -1.06 13.42 -12.34
C ILE A 128 -1.40 13.18 -13.80
N ARG A 129 -0.38 13.23 -14.66
CA ARG A 129 -0.47 12.77 -16.05
C ARG A 129 0.34 11.49 -16.22
N PHE A 130 -0.33 10.40 -16.54
CA PHE A 130 0.31 9.14 -16.93
C PHE A 130 0.45 9.06 -18.45
N ILE A 131 1.59 8.55 -18.91
CA ILE A 131 1.87 8.35 -20.33
C ILE A 131 2.45 6.95 -20.52
N MET A 132 1.80 6.14 -21.34
CA MET A 132 2.19 4.76 -21.61
C MET A 132 1.84 4.33 -23.04
N GLU A 133 2.47 3.27 -23.53
CA GLU A 133 2.19 2.68 -24.84
C GLU A 133 1.30 1.40 -24.77
N VAL A 134 0.86 1.01 -23.57
CA VAL A 134 0.11 -0.24 -23.34
C VAL A 134 -1.26 0.05 -22.72
N ALA A 135 -2.32 -0.50 -23.30
CA ALA A 135 -3.71 -0.21 -22.92
C ALA A 135 -4.03 -0.59 -21.47
N TRP A 136 -3.66 -1.80 -21.05
CA TRP A 136 -3.97 -2.26 -19.70
C TRP A 136 -3.27 -1.42 -18.62
N GLN A 137 -2.11 -0.81 -18.92
CA GLN A 137 -1.45 0.09 -17.98
C GLN A 137 -2.25 1.38 -17.79
N ALA A 138 -2.86 1.90 -18.87
CA ALA A 138 -3.79 3.01 -18.80
C ALA A 138 -5.07 2.64 -18.03
N HIS A 139 -5.60 1.42 -18.22
CA HIS A 139 -6.70 0.90 -17.43
C HIS A 139 -6.35 0.81 -15.94
N PHE A 140 -5.18 0.27 -15.59
CA PHE A 140 -4.73 0.20 -14.20
C PHE A 140 -4.77 1.57 -13.52
N VAL A 141 -4.20 2.61 -14.14
CA VAL A 141 -4.23 3.96 -13.53
C VAL A 141 -5.61 4.60 -13.55
N THR A 142 -6.46 4.24 -14.53
CA THR A 142 -7.88 4.65 -14.57
C THR A 142 -8.68 4.04 -13.42
N ASN A 143 -8.34 2.82 -12.99
CA ASN A 143 -8.90 2.19 -11.80
C ASN A 143 -8.37 2.84 -10.54
N MET A 144 -7.05 2.95 -10.40
CA MET A 144 -6.41 3.28 -9.12
C MET A 144 -6.47 4.75 -8.74
N PHE A 145 -6.48 5.68 -9.70
CA PHE A 145 -6.49 7.11 -9.41
C PHE A 145 -7.90 7.71 -9.50
N ILE A 146 -8.11 8.84 -8.84
CA ILE A 146 -9.40 9.51 -8.84
C ILE A 146 -9.64 10.09 -10.24
N ARG A 147 -10.68 9.58 -10.91
CA ARG A 147 -11.07 10.01 -12.25
C ARG A 147 -11.67 11.41 -12.19
N PRO A 148 -11.12 12.39 -12.93
CA PRO A 148 -11.69 13.72 -13.00
C PRO A 148 -13.03 13.68 -13.74
N THR A 149 -13.93 14.58 -13.36
CA THR A 149 -15.15 14.84 -14.15
C THR A 149 -14.81 15.47 -15.51
N ALA A 150 -15.76 15.49 -16.45
CA ALA A 150 -15.55 16.15 -17.74
C ALA A 150 -15.19 17.65 -17.60
N GLU A 151 -15.78 18.33 -16.62
CA GLU A 151 -15.46 19.73 -16.30
C GLU A 151 -14.05 19.89 -15.73
N GLU A 152 -13.65 19.00 -14.82
CA GLU A 152 -12.29 19.00 -14.27
C GLU A 152 -11.24 18.66 -15.34
N LEU A 153 -11.52 17.77 -16.30
CA LEU A 153 -10.65 17.51 -17.44
C LEU A 153 -10.53 18.74 -18.35
N ALA A 154 -11.65 19.41 -18.65
CA ALA A 154 -11.64 20.63 -19.45
C ALA A 154 -10.79 21.74 -18.80
N ASN A 155 -10.73 21.75 -17.46
CA ASN A 155 -10.00 22.72 -16.65
C ASN A 155 -8.75 22.13 -15.97
N PHE A 156 -8.24 20.98 -16.44
CA PHE A 156 -7.16 20.26 -15.75
C PHE A 156 -5.87 21.09 -15.69
N GLY A 157 -5.60 21.83 -16.78
CA GLY A 157 -4.41 22.65 -16.94
C GLY A 157 -3.14 21.80 -16.99
N GLU A 158 -2.05 22.32 -16.44
CA GLU A 158 -0.78 21.60 -16.35
C GLU A 158 -0.79 20.58 -15.21
N PRO A 159 -0.28 19.34 -15.41
CA PRO A 159 -0.15 18.38 -14.33
C PRO A 159 0.87 18.85 -13.29
N ASP A 160 0.63 18.51 -12.02
CA ASP A 160 1.59 18.73 -10.95
C ASP A 160 2.73 17.70 -10.98
N PHE A 161 2.45 16.50 -11.50
CA PHE A 161 3.41 15.41 -11.62
C PHE A 161 3.16 14.57 -12.88
N VAL A 162 4.22 14.06 -13.50
CA VAL A 162 4.13 13.24 -14.72
C VAL A 162 4.74 11.86 -14.50
N VAL A 163 4.09 10.81 -14.96
CA VAL A 163 4.59 9.44 -14.88
C VAL A 163 4.76 8.88 -16.30
N LEU A 164 6.01 8.63 -16.68
CA LEU A 164 6.35 7.96 -17.94
C LEU A 164 6.51 6.46 -17.67
N ASN A 165 5.59 5.66 -18.17
CA ASN A 165 5.72 4.21 -18.13
C ASN A 165 6.26 3.68 -19.47
N ALA A 166 7.55 3.37 -19.46
CA ALA A 166 8.28 2.81 -20.59
C ALA A 166 8.75 1.38 -20.25
N SER A 167 7.85 0.55 -19.72
CA SER A 167 8.12 -0.83 -19.27
C SER A 167 8.80 -1.73 -20.31
N LYS A 168 8.69 -1.41 -21.60
CA LYS A 168 9.35 -2.13 -22.70
C LYS A 168 10.84 -1.80 -22.85
N ALA A 169 11.29 -0.63 -22.42
CA ALA A 169 12.70 -0.25 -22.48
C ALA A 169 13.48 -0.76 -21.28
N LYS A 170 14.78 -1.03 -21.50
CA LYS A 170 15.71 -1.57 -20.49
C LYS A 170 16.97 -0.74 -20.41
N VAL A 171 17.53 -0.61 -19.21
CA VAL A 171 18.76 0.14 -19.00
C VAL A 171 19.97 -0.76 -19.20
N GLU A 172 20.42 -0.96 -20.44
CA GLU A 172 21.51 -1.92 -20.73
C GLU A 172 22.84 -1.53 -20.07
N ASN A 173 23.14 -0.23 -19.97
CA ASN A 173 24.34 0.31 -19.33
C ASN A 173 24.15 0.60 -17.82
N TYR A 174 23.24 -0.11 -17.14
CA TYR A 174 22.89 0.16 -15.72
C TYR A 174 24.10 0.20 -14.78
N LYS A 175 25.11 -0.64 -15.02
CA LYS A 175 26.35 -0.69 -14.20
C LYS A 175 27.13 0.61 -14.28
N GLU A 176 27.24 1.19 -15.47
CA GLU A 176 27.94 2.46 -15.70
C GLU A 176 27.20 3.63 -15.06
N LEU A 177 25.86 3.54 -15.01
CA LEU A 177 24.99 4.53 -14.39
C LEU A 177 24.85 4.37 -12.86
N GLY A 178 25.53 3.39 -12.26
CA GLY A 178 25.49 3.10 -10.82
C GLY A 178 24.16 2.54 -10.31
N LEU A 179 23.38 1.90 -11.19
CA LEU A 179 22.08 1.32 -10.87
C LEU A 179 22.22 -0.17 -10.47
N ASN A 180 21.16 -0.72 -9.88
CA ASN A 180 21.12 -2.10 -9.40
C ASN A 180 20.92 -3.13 -10.54
N SER A 181 20.09 -2.81 -11.53
CA SER A 181 19.78 -3.72 -12.65
C SER A 181 19.33 -2.94 -13.88
N GLU A 182 18.99 -3.64 -14.96
CA GLU A 182 18.33 -3.08 -16.15
C GLU A 182 16.93 -2.53 -15.87
N THR A 183 16.38 -2.75 -14.67
CA THR A 183 15.11 -2.18 -14.18
C THR A 183 15.39 -0.90 -13.42
N ALA A 184 14.55 0.11 -13.62
CA ALA A 184 14.66 1.38 -12.90
C ALA A 184 13.28 2.01 -12.67
N VAL A 185 13.03 2.43 -11.43
CA VAL A 185 11.87 3.24 -11.02
C VAL A 185 12.43 4.50 -10.38
N VAL A 186 12.48 5.59 -11.13
CA VAL A 186 13.25 6.79 -10.75
C VAL A 186 12.35 8.01 -10.63
N PHE A 187 12.61 8.81 -9.60
CA PHE A 187 11.86 10.02 -9.28
C PHE A 187 12.77 11.25 -9.33
N ASN A 188 12.29 12.32 -9.98
CA ASN A 188 12.92 13.63 -9.95
C ASN A 188 11.90 14.67 -9.45
N LEU A 189 12.15 15.25 -8.27
CA LEU A 189 11.22 16.22 -7.68
C LEU A 189 11.39 17.65 -8.22
N THR A 190 12.54 17.98 -8.80
CA THR A 190 12.73 19.25 -9.53
C THR A 190 11.90 19.26 -10.81
N GLU A 191 11.95 18.18 -11.59
CA GLU A 191 11.16 18.03 -12.81
C GLU A 191 9.74 17.49 -12.56
N LYS A 192 9.42 17.12 -11.31
CA LYS A 192 8.15 16.51 -10.88
C LYS A 192 7.73 15.34 -11.77
N MET A 193 8.64 14.38 -11.93
CA MET A 193 8.46 13.26 -12.85
C MET A 193 8.90 11.92 -12.24
N GLN A 194 8.18 10.86 -12.59
CA GLN A 194 8.56 9.46 -12.37
C GLN A 194 8.80 8.80 -13.72
N VAL A 195 9.86 7.98 -13.82
CA VAL A 195 10.17 7.13 -14.96
C VAL A 195 10.18 5.67 -14.51
N ILE A 196 9.44 4.82 -15.24
CA ILE A 196 9.39 3.37 -15.02
C ILE A 196 9.97 2.67 -16.25
N LEU A 197 11.02 1.89 -16.06
CA LEU A 197 11.74 1.16 -17.10
C LEU A 197 11.86 -0.33 -16.73
N ASN A 198 11.60 -1.20 -17.71
CA ASN A 198 11.77 -2.66 -17.64
C ASN A 198 10.98 -3.36 -16.53
N THR A 199 9.92 -2.78 -15.97
CA THR A 199 9.02 -3.48 -15.05
C THR A 199 7.58 -3.30 -15.47
N TRP A 200 6.86 -4.41 -15.51
CA TRP A 200 5.45 -4.47 -15.91
C TRP A 200 4.52 -4.57 -14.69
N TYR A 201 5.03 -4.49 -13.47
CA TYR A 201 4.18 -4.56 -12.29
C TYR A 201 3.33 -3.28 -12.16
N GLY A 202 1.99 -3.39 -12.20
CA GLY A 202 1.11 -2.23 -12.15
C GLY A 202 1.31 -1.39 -10.89
N GLY A 203 1.63 -2.04 -9.77
CA GLY A 203 1.85 -1.39 -8.48
C GLY A 203 2.95 -0.33 -8.44
N GLU A 204 3.90 -0.31 -9.39
CA GLU A 204 4.93 0.76 -9.46
C GLU A 204 4.33 2.13 -9.86
N MET A 205 3.25 2.14 -10.66
CA MET A 205 2.52 3.35 -11.02
C MET A 205 1.74 3.94 -9.84
N LYS A 206 1.17 3.08 -8.99
CA LYS A 206 0.47 3.46 -7.75
C LYS A 206 1.45 3.92 -6.66
N LYS A 207 2.39 3.06 -6.29
CA LYS A 207 3.28 3.28 -5.13
C LYS A 207 4.32 4.37 -5.32
N GLY A 208 4.62 4.72 -6.57
CA GLY A 208 5.42 5.92 -6.85
C GLY A 208 4.72 7.20 -6.41
N MET A 209 3.44 7.35 -6.73
CA MET A 209 2.65 8.52 -6.32
C MET A 209 2.38 8.51 -4.83
N PHE A 210 2.16 7.34 -4.23
CA PHE A 210 2.10 7.22 -2.77
C PHE A 210 3.39 7.70 -2.09
N SER A 211 4.56 7.34 -2.63
CA SER A 211 5.85 7.82 -2.10
C SER A 211 5.98 9.34 -2.22
N TYR A 212 5.45 9.94 -3.28
CA TYR A 212 5.41 11.40 -3.42
C TYR A 212 4.44 12.07 -2.44
N MET A 213 3.26 11.50 -2.21
CA MET A 213 2.34 11.97 -1.16
C MET A 213 2.95 11.87 0.24
N ASN A 214 3.68 10.77 0.52
CA ASN A 214 4.46 10.58 1.75
C ASN A 214 5.59 11.60 1.91
N TYR A 215 6.08 12.23 0.84
CA TYR A 215 7.03 13.33 0.92
C TYR A 215 6.32 14.65 1.23
N ARG A 216 5.28 14.97 0.45
CA ARG A 216 4.64 16.29 0.46
C ARG A 216 3.77 16.53 1.69
N LEU A 217 2.91 15.58 2.04
CA LEU A 217 1.86 15.81 3.04
C LEU A 217 2.38 15.98 4.46
N PRO A 218 3.34 15.18 4.97
CA PRO A 218 3.85 15.38 6.32
C PRO A 218 4.61 16.71 6.48
N LEU A 219 5.24 17.22 5.42
CA LEU A 219 5.84 18.57 5.41
C LEU A 219 4.79 19.69 5.53
N ALA A 220 3.55 19.41 5.14
CA ALA A 220 2.41 20.31 5.28
C ALA A 220 1.57 20.04 6.54
N GLY A 221 2.04 19.19 7.46
CA GLY A 221 1.30 18.86 8.68
C GLY A 221 0.06 17.98 8.42
N ILE A 222 0.10 17.12 7.40
CA ILE A 222 -0.94 16.15 7.09
C ILE A 222 -0.33 14.76 7.20
N ALA A 223 -0.95 13.86 7.98
CA ALA A 223 -0.45 12.50 8.07
C ALA A 223 -0.69 11.79 6.73
N ALA A 224 0.33 11.14 6.17
CA ALA A 224 0.21 10.26 5.02
C ALA A 224 0.40 8.82 5.50
N MET A 225 -0.55 7.95 5.20
CA MET A 225 -0.74 6.70 5.92
C MET A 225 -0.91 5.53 4.95
N HIS A 226 -0.19 4.45 5.22
CA HIS A 226 -0.37 3.16 4.56
C HIS A 226 -1.37 2.33 5.35
N CYS A 227 -2.64 2.67 5.21
CA CYS A 227 -3.74 2.04 5.93
C CYS A 227 -4.94 1.84 5.01
N SER A 228 -5.83 0.95 5.40
CA SER A 228 -7.21 0.99 4.90
C SER A 228 -8.06 1.82 5.85
N ALA A 229 -9.22 2.30 5.39
CA ALA A 229 -10.14 3.06 6.23
C ALA A 229 -11.60 2.77 5.89
N ASN A 230 -12.44 2.73 6.93
CA ASN A 230 -13.89 2.64 6.80
C ASN A 230 -14.59 3.45 7.90
N THR A 231 -15.88 3.71 7.73
CA THR A 231 -16.70 4.44 8.69
C THR A 231 -18.01 3.71 8.99
N SER A 232 -18.66 4.01 10.11
CA SER A 232 -19.97 3.48 10.46
C SER A 232 -21.02 3.84 9.39
N GLN A 233 -22.17 3.16 9.40
CA GLN A 233 -23.26 3.44 8.44
C GLN A 233 -23.79 4.87 8.54
N ASP A 234 -23.75 5.46 9.74
CA ASP A 234 -24.11 6.86 9.99
C ASP A 234 -22.92 7.84 9.87
N GLU A 235 -21.75 7.35 9.45
CA GLU A 235 -20.55 8.11 9.11
C GLU A 235 -19.92 8.91 10.26
N LYS A 236 -20.19 8.50 11.51
CA LYS A 236 -19.69 9.18 12.71
C LYS A 236 -18.43 8.59 13.30
N GLU A 237 -18.20 7.30 13.09
CA GLU A 237 -17.07 6.59 13.68
C GLU A 237 -16.16 6.10 12.57
N THR A 238 -14.98 6.68 12.44
CA THR A 238 -14.00 6.26 11.43
C THR A 238 -12.93 5.38 12.06
N ALA A 239 -12.52 4.34 11.35
CA ALA A 239 -11.42 3.47 11.74
C ALA A 239 -10.38 3.38 10.64
N ILE A 240 -9.11 3.34 11.03
CA ILE A 240 -7.98 3.13 10.12
C ILE A 240 -7.20 1.88 10.51
N PHE A 241 -6.78 1.10 9.53
CA PHE A 241 -6.09 -0.18 9.73
C PHE A 241 -4.75 -0.14 9.00
N PHE A 242 -3.65 0.07 9.72
CA PHE A 242 -2.29 -0.02 9.20
C PHE A 242 -1.84 -1.47 9.05
N GLY A 243 -0.98 -1.74 8.08
CA GLY A 243 -0.42 -3.06 7.88
C GLY A 243 0.28 -3.22 6.54
N LEU A 244 1.14 -4.22 6.44
CA LEU A 244 1.74 -4.58 5.15
C LEU A 244 0.75 -5.30 4.23
N SER A 245 1.15 -5.50 2.98
CA SER A 245 0.31 -6.20 2.02
C SER A 245 0.07 -7.66 2.45
N GLY A 246 -1.20 -8.06 2.52
CA GLY A 246 -1.64 -9.40 2.93
C GLY A 246 -1.83 -9.62 4.44
N THR A 247 -1.60 -8.58 5.27
CA THR A 247 -1.85 -8.64 6.72
C THR A 247 -3.32 -8.36 7.10
N GLY A 248 -4.23 -8.32 6.12
CA GLY A 248 -5.67 -8.19 6.38
C GLY A 248 -6.29 -6.80 6.17
N LYS A 249 -5.54 -5.76 5.77
CA LYS A 249 -6.10 -4.39 5.54
C LYS A 249 -7.37 -4.41 4.67
N THR A 250 -7.25 -4.89 3.44
CA THR A 250 -8.37 -4.93 2.48
C THR A 250 -9.52 -5.81 2.97
N THR A 251 -9.22 -6.98 3.53
CA THR A 251 -10.23 -7.92 4.05
C THR A 251 -11.02 -7.34 5.22
N LEU A 252 -10.36 -6.67 6.16
CA LEU A 252 -10.97 -6.14 7.38
C LEU A 252 -11.63 -4.77 7.17
N SER A 253 -11.17 -3.99 6.19
CA SER A 253 -11.85 -2.73 5.83
C SER A 253 -13.11 -2.95 5.01
N THR A 254 -13.17 -4.04 4.23
CA THR A 254 -14.37 -4.48 3.50
C THR A 254 -15.29 -5.24 4.45
N ASP A 255 -15.99 -4.48 5.29
CA ASP A 255 -16.97 -4.98 6.25
C ASP A 255 -18.38 -4.58 5.82
N PRO A 256 -19.34 -5.52 5.65
CA PRO A 256 -20.70 -5.17 5.24
C PRO A 256 -21.42 -4.23 6.23
N LYS A 257 -20.96 -4.13 7.48
CA LYS A 257 -21.51 -3.23 8.50
C LYS A 257 -20.97 -1.80 8.38
N ARG A 258 -19.99 -1.53 7.51
CA ARG A 258 -19.24 -0.26 7.47
C ARG A 258 -18.98 0.21 6.05
N LYS A 259 -19.05 1.52 5.83
CA LYS A 259 -18.78 2.11 4.51
C LYS A 259 -17.28 2.22 4.29
N LEU A 260 -16.77 1.59 3.24
CA LEU A 260 -15.37 1.67 2.85
C LEU A 260 -15.02 3.09 2.37
N ILE A 261 -13.92 3.65 2.90
CA ILE A 261 -13.34 4.91 2.44
C ILE A 261 -12.25 4.63 1.40
N GLY A 262 -11.39 3.64 1.67
CA GLY A 262 -10.36 3.14 0.75
C GLY A 262 -9.55 2.01 1.38
N ASP A 263 -8.77 1.27 0.59
CA ASP A 263 -8.14 0.02 1.02
C ASP A 263 -6.65 0.11 1.39
N ASP A 264 -5.94 1.18 1.06
CA ASP A 264 -4.47 1.16 1.16
C ASP A 264 -3.75 2.50 1.43
N GLU A 265 -4.23 3.64 0.93
CA GLU A 265 -3.51 4.92 0.99
C GLU A 265 -4.40 6.10 1.41
N HIS A 266 -4.15 6.69 2.59
CA HIS A 266 -4.97 7.77 3.13
C HIS A 266 -4.16 8.94 3.68
N GLY A 267 -4.79 10.11 3.65
CA GLY A 267 -4.35 11.30 4.35
C GLY A 267 -5.21 11.56 5.59
N TRP A 268 -4.64 12.23 6.59
CA TRP A 268 -5.37 12.79 7.73
C TRP A 268 -5.04 14.27 7.89
N ASP A 269 -5.95 15.14 7.45
CA ASP A 269 -5.82 16.59 7.54
C ASP A 269 -6.63 17.17 8.69
N ASP A 270 -7.03 18.43 8.59
CA ASP A 270 -7.81 19.11 9.63
C ASP A 270 -9.30 18.80 9.56
N ASP A 271 -9.79 18.26 8.45
CA ASP A 271 -11.19 17.88 8.27
C ASP A 271 -11.42 16.40 8.60
N GLY A 272 -10.44 15.52 8.31
CA GLY A 272 -10.66 14.09 8.48
C GLY A 272 -9.73 13.18 7.72
N ILE A 273 -10.21 11.95 7.53
CA ILE A 273 -9.54 10.91 6.76
C ILE A 273 -9.99 11.00 5.31
N PHE A 274 -9.05 11.00 4.37
CA PHE A 274 -9.38 11.02 2.93
C PHE A 274 -8.52 10.03 2.15
N ASN A 275 -9.13 9.36 1.18
CA ASN A 275 -8.45 8.42 0.31
C ASN A 275 -7.55 9.16 -0.69
N PHE A 276 -6.41 8.57 -1.05
CA PHE A 276 -5.60 9.06 -2.16
C PHE A 276 -6.09 8.53 -3.51
N GLU A 277 -6.89 7.47 -3.49
CA GLU A 277 -7.14 6.62 -4.64
C GLU A 277 -8.59 6.68 -5.13
N GLY A 278 -8.82 6.23 -6.37
CA GLY A 278 -10.14 6.05 -6.99
C GLY A 278 -10.56 4.59 -7.15
N GLY A 279 -9.76 3.66 -6.63
CA GLY A 279 -9.93 2.21 -6.77
C GLY A 279 -9.25 1.43 -5.64
N CYS A 280 -9.32 0.10 -5.74
CA CYS A 280 -8.66 -0.82 -4.82
C CYS A 280 -7.75 -1.78 -5.59
N TYR A 281 -6.67 -2.22 -4.94
CA TYR A 281 -5.69 -3.15 -5.54
C TYR A 281 -5.53 -4.42 -4.70
N ALA A 282 -6.59 -5.23 -4.68
CA ALA A 282 -6.73 -6.38 -3.80
C ALA A 282 -5.82 -7.54 -4.23
N LYS A 283 -5.32 -8.30 -3.25
CA LYS A 283 -4.75 -9.64 -3.48
C LYS A 283 -5.89 -10.64 -3.69
N VAL A 284 -5.71 -11.58 -4.61
CA VAL A 284 -6.75 -12.58 -4.96
C VAL A 284 -6.31 -14.04 -4.82
N ILE A 285 -5.12 -14.29 -4.27
CA ILE A 285 -4.69 -15.66 -3.94
C ILE A 285 -5.65 -16.29 -2.91
N ASN A 286 -6.16 -17.48 -3.20
CA ASN A 286 -7.20 -18.19 -2.45
C ASN A 286 -8.50 -17.40 -2.26
N LEU A 287 -8.80 -16.43 -3.12
CA LEU A 287 -10.05 -15.69 -3.06
C LEU A 287 -11.24 -16.66 -3.25
N SER A 288 -12.26 -16.50 -2.42
CA SER A 288 -13.52 -17.23 -2.54
C SER A 288 -14.70 -16.30 -2.34
N LYS A 289 -15.82 -16.59 -2.98
CA LYS A 289 -17.03 -15.79 -2.85
C LYS A 289 -17.60 -15.87 -1.44
N GLU A 290 -17.37 -16.98 -0.75
CA GLU A 290 -17.85 -17.25 0.59
C GLU A 290 -17.12 -16.42 1.66
N ASN A 291 -15.79 -16.29 1.54
CA ASN A 291 -14.98 -15.59 2.54
C ASN A 291 -14.87 -14.08 2.27
N GLU A 292 -14.84 -13.66 1.01
CA GLU A 292 -14.71 -12.25 0.60
C GLU A 292 -15.70 -11.87 -0.53
N PRO A 293 -17.03 -11.91 -0.27
CA PRO A 293 -18.05 -11.72 -1.30
C PRO A 293 -17.95 -10.38 -2.03
N ASP A 294 -17.70 -9.28 -1.32
CA ASP A 294 -17.57 -7.95 -1.91
C ASP A 294 -16.40 -7.85 -2.90
N ILE A 295 -15.23 -8.38 -2.53
CA ILE A 295 -14.05 -8.39 -3.40
C ILE A 295 -14.30 -9.31 -4.60
N TYR A 296 -14.88 -10.49 -4.40
CA TYR A 296 -15.21 -11.40 -5.48
C TYR A 296 -16.20 -10.77 -6.48
N ASN A 297 -17.27 -10.14 -5.98
CA ASN A 297 -18.28 -9.49 -6.83
C ASN A 297 -17.76 -8.22 -7.52
N ALA A 298 -16.71 -7.59 -6.99
CA ALA A 298 -16.00 -6.50 -7.66
C ALA A 298 -15.22 -6.95 -8.90
N ILE A 299 -14.94 -8.25 -9.04
CA ILE A 299 -14.29 -8.83 -10.22
C ILE A 299 -15.35 -9.04 -11.30
N ARG A 300 -15.46 -8.05 -12.18
CA ARG A 300 -16.35 -8.04 -13.35
C ARG A 300 -15.74 -7.18 -14.45
N ARG A 301 -16.47 -6.93 -15.54
CA ARG A 301 -16.05 -5.96 -16.57
C ARG A 301 -15.59 -4.64 -15.90
N ASP A 302 -14.50 -4.06 -16.40
CA ASP A 302 -13.79 -2.88 -15.85
C ASP A 302 -12.91 -3.16 -14.61
N ALA A 303 -12.88 -4.40 -14.12
CA ALA A 303 -11.79 -4.88 -13.29
C ALA A 303 -10.65 -5.43 -14.17
N LEU A 304 -9.42 -5.33 -13.67
CA LEU A 304 -8.22 -5.84 -14.30
C LEU A 304 -7.49 -6.78 -13.35
N LEU A 305 -7.52 -8.08 -13.67
CA LEU A 305 -6.77 -9.14 -12.99
C LEU A 305 -5.30 -9.10 -13.42
N GLU A 306 -4.40 -9.38 -12.49
CA GLU A 306 -2.95 -9.41 -12.73
C GLU A 306 -2.38 -10.75 -12.23
N ASN A 307 -1.74 -11.49 -13.13
CA ASN A 307 -1.03 -12.75 -12.90
C ASN A 307 -1.89 -13.91 -12.38
N VAL A 308 -3.20 -13.88 -12.60
CA VAL A 308 -4.08 -14.99 -12.22
C VAL A 308 -4.02 -16.08 -13.28
N THR A 309 -4.04 -17.35 -12.85
CA THR A 309 -4.12 -18.48 -13.77
C THR A 309 -5.50 -18.55 -14.40
N VAL A 310 -5.53 -18.48 -15.72
CA VAL A 310 -6.75 -18.52 -16.53
C VAL A 310 -6.59 -19.62 -17.58
N ASP A 311 -7.56 -20.53 -17.68
CA ASP A 311 -7.53 -21.59 -18.68
C ASP A 311 -7.99 -21.12 -20.07
N LYS A 312 -7.92 -22.01 -21.06
CA LYS A 312 -8.33 -21.73 -22.45
C LYS A 312 -9.81 -21.32 -22.60
N ASP A 313 -10.66 -21.72 -21.65
CA ASP A 313 -12.10 -21.46 -21.65
C ASP A 313 -12.43 -20.20 -20.82
N GLY A 314 -11.41 -19.54 -20.26
CA GLY A 314 -11.52 -18.33 -19.46
C GLY A 314 -11.76 -18.57 -17.97
N ARG A 315 -11.70 -19.82 -17.49
CA ARG A 315 -11.93 -20.13 -16.08
C ARG A 315 -10.76 -19.72 -15.22
N ILE A 316 -11.07 -19.19 -14.05
CA ILE A 316 -10.10 -18.63 -13.12
C ILE A 316 -9.75 -19.65 -12.05
N ASP A 317 -8.45 -19.87 -11.80
CA ASP A 317 -7.98 -20.56 -10.60
C ASP A 317 -7.30 -19.55 -9.66
N PHE A 318 -8.05 -19.11 -8.63
CA PHE A 318 -7.53 -18.22 -7.59
C PHE A 318 -6.57 -18.92 -6.62
N SER A 319 -6.53 -20.24 -6.59
CA SER A 319 -5.66 -21.01 -5.68
C SER A 319 -4.27 -21.28 -6.26
N ASP A 320 -4.13 -21.19 -7.59
CA ASP A 320 -2.85 -21.39 -8.25
C ASP A 320 -1.87 -20.25 -7.92
N LYS A 321 -0.69 -20.67 -7.47
CA LYS A 321 0.45 -19.82 -7.09
C LYS A 321 1.72 -20.20 -7.82
N SER A 322 1.62 -21.02 -8.88
CA SER A 322 2.73 -21.50 -9.68
C SER A 322 3.60 -20.35 -10.22
N VAL A 323 2.97 -19.24 -10.59
CA VAL A 323 3.65 -18.00 -11.00
C VAL A 323 3.97 -17.11 -9.79
N THR A 324 2.98 -16.84 -8.94
CA THR A 324 3.14 -15.94 -7.79
C THR A 324 2.05 -16.11 -6.74
N GLU A 325 2.36 -15.87 -5.47
CA GLU A 325 1.35 -15.69 -4.40
C GLU A 325 0.83 -14.23 -4.31
N ASN A 326 1.34 -13.33 -5.17
CA ASN A 326 0.90 -11.94 -5.25
C ASN A 326 0.02 -11.70 -6.48
N THR A 327 -0.90 -12.63 -6.76
CA THR A 327 -1.96 -12.40 -7.74
C THR A 327 -2.86 -11.26 -7.28
N ARG A 328 -3.30 -10.43 -8.21
CA ARG A 328 -4.01 -9.18 -7.91
C ARG A 328 -5.23 -8.95 -8.78
N VAL A 329 -6.06 -8.03 -8.32
CA VAL A 329 -7.05 -7.36 -9.14
C VAL A 329 -7.08 -5.87 -8.80
N SER A 330 -7.14 -5.03 -9.83
CA SER A 330 -7.52 -3.62 -9.68
C SER A 330 -8.95 -3.43 -10.15
N TYR A 331 -9.71 -2.61 -9.42
CA TYR A 331 -11.05 -2.20 -9.83
C TYR A 331 -11.33 -0.80 -9.32
N PRO A 332 -12.17 -0.01 -10.00
CA PRO A 332 -12.58 1.28 -9.49
C PRO A 332 -13.43 1.09 -8.23
N ILE A 333 -13.33 2.01 -7.27
CA ILE A 333 -13.84 1.80 -5.91
C ILE A 333 -15.36 1.57 -5.89
N TYR A 334 -16.08 2.11 -6.88
CA TYR A 334 -17.52 1.90 -7.06
C TYR A 334 -17.90 0.46 -7.42
N HIS A 335 -16.94 -0.43 -7.64
CA HIS A 335 -17.23 -1.86 -7.77
C HIS A 335 -17.68 -2.50 -6.45
N ILE A 336 -17.32 -1.88 -5.33
CA ILE A 336 -17.84 -2.20 -4.00
C ILE A 336 -19.08 -1.33 -3.76
N ASP A 337 -20.18 -1.95 -3.32
CA ASP A 337 -21.46 -1.26 -3.14
C ASP A 337 -21.45 -0.36 -1.90
N ASN A 338 -20.95 -0.91 -0.78
CA ASN A 338 -20.95 -0.25 0.53
C ASN A 338 -19.72 0.64 0.73
N ILE A 339 -19.63 1.73 -0.04
CA ILE A 339 -18.56 2.72 0.04
C ILE A 339 -19.11 4.11 0.40
N ILE A 340 -18.25 4.98 0.91
CA ILE A 340 -18.59 6.39 1.07
C ILE A 340 -18.63 7.09 -0.30
N LYS A 341 -19.64 7.94 -0.51
CA LYS A 341 -19.90 8.69 -1.76
C LYS A 341 -20.47 10.06 -1.41
N PRO A 342 -20.30 11.09 -2.27
CA PRO A 342 -19.65 11.07 -3.58
C PRO A 342 -18.11 11.14 -3.55
N ILE A 343 -17.51 11.48 -2.40
CA ILE A 343 -16.07 11.65 -2.25
C ILE A 343 -15.58 10.67 -1.17
N SER A 344 -14.47 9.98 -1.45
CA SER A 344 -13.84 9.02 -0.55
C SER A 344 -13.14 9.69 0.65
N LYS A 345 -13.93 10.28 1.57
CA LYS A 345 -13.44 10.90 2.81
C LYS A 345 -14.50 10.86 3.91
N ALA A 346 -14.06 10.81 5.16
CA ALA A 346 -14.91 10.83 6.36
C ALA A 346 -14.28 11.70 7.46
N GLY A 347 -14.98 11.84 8.59
CA GLY A 347 -14.45 12.51 9.78
C GLY A 347 -13.20 11.83 10.36
N HIS A 348 -12.68 12.41 11.44
CA HIS A 348 -11.49 11.92 12.14
C HIS A 348 -11.60 10.46 12.58
N ALA A 349 -10.46 9.74 12.60
CA ALA A 349 -10.43 8.37 13.08
C ALA A 349 -10.57 8.33 14.61
N ASN A 350 -11.50 7.51 15.09
CA ASN A 350 -11.68 7.17 16.50
C ASN A 350 -10.78 6.00 16.90
N ASN A 351 -10.62 5.05 15.97
CA ASN A 351 -9.89 3.81 16.18
C ASN A 351 -8.72 3.68 15.19
N VAL A 352 -7.52 3.45 15.71
CA VAL A 352 -6.30 3.23 14.95
C VAL A 352 -5.81 1.81 15.21
N ILE A 353 -5.81 0.97 14.18
CA ILE A 353 -5.54 -0.46 14.33
C ILE A 353 -4.25 -0.80 13.59
N PHE A 354 -3.28 -1.36 14.30
CA PHE A 354 -2.02 -1.85 13.75
C PHE A 354 -2.12 -3.35 13.51
N LEU A 355 -2.12 -3.78 12.25
CA LEU A 355 -2.18 -5.18 11.88
C LEU A 355 -0.76 -5.76 11.77
N SER A 356 -0.42 -6.68 12.66
CA SER A 356 0.84 -7.41 12.63
C SER A 356 0.59 -8.87 12.26
N ALA A 357 1.29 -9.40 11.26
CA ALA A 357 1.28 -10.82 10.96
C ALA A 357 2.46 -11.49 11.67
N ASP A 358 2.32 -11.73 12.97
CA ASP A 358 3.39 -12.32 13.78
C ASP A 358 3.57 -13.80 13.47
N ALA A 359 4.68 -14.14 12.81
CA ALA A 359 5.05 -15.52 12.50
C ALA A 359 5.70 -16.27 13.69
N PHE A 360 6.10 -15.57 14.76
CA PHE A 360 6.62 -16.23 15.96
C PHE A 360 5.50 -16.83 16.82
N GLY A 361 4.27 -16.30 16.71
CA GLY A 361 3.15 -16.69 17.55
C GLY A 361 3.31 -16.24 19.00
N VAL A 362 3.82 -15.02 19.20
CA VAL A 362 4.10 -14.40 20.50
C VAL A 362 3.06 -13.34 20.83
N LEU A 363 2.71 -12.49 19.85
CA LEU A 363 1.79 -11.38 20.07
C LEU A 363 0.38 -11.89 20.38
N PRO A 364 -0.33 -11.29 21.37
CA PRO A 364 -1.74 -11.59 21.62
C PRO A 364 -2.60 -11.24 20.40
N PRO A 365 -3.79 -11.84 20.23
CA PRO A 365 -4.71 -11.49 19.15
C PRO A 365 -5.06 -10.01 19.11
N VAL A 366 -5.16 -9.35 20.27
CA VAL A 366 -5.39 -7.92 20.39
C VAL A 366 -4.75 -7.35 21.66
N SER A 367 -4.14 -6.16 21.54
CA SER A 367 -3.66 -5.36 22.67
C SER A 367 -4.21 -3.94 22.59
N ILE A 368 -4.58 -3.38 23.73
CA ILE A 368 -4.91 -1.96 23.91
C ILE A 368 -3.60 -1.23 24.20
N LEU A 369 -3.22 -0.27 23.36
CA LEU A 369 -1.94 0.43 23.46
C LEU A 369 -2.07 1.73 24.25
N THR A 370 -1.04 2.06 25.04
CA THR A 370 -0.87 3.43 25.55
C THR A 370 -0.41 4.39 24.44
N PRO A 371 -0.46 5.72 24.63
CA PRO A 371 0.08 6.67 23.66
C PRO A 371 1.57 6.44 23.32
N GLU A 372 2.39 6.08 24.30
CA GLU A 372 3.81 5.81 24.11
C GLU A 372 4.03 4.49 23.37
N GLN A 373 3.29 3.43 23.74
CA GLN A 373 3.29 2.17 23.00
C GLN A 373 2.84 2.38 21.54
N THR A 374 1.83 3.23 21.32
CA THR A 374 1.36 3.58 19.97
C THR A 374 2.51 4.09 19.11
N LYS A 375 3.29 5.05 19.62
CA LYS A 375 4.49 5.57 18.95
C LYS A 375 5.53 4.49 18.72
N TYR A 376 5.85 3.70 19.75
CA TYR A 376 6.86 2.65 19.69
C TYR A 376 6.53 1.58 18.64
N TYR A 377 5.32 1.02 18.68
CA TYR A 377 4.90 -0.03 17.77
C TYR A 377 4.62 0.47 16.35
N PHE A 378 4.21 1.74 16.18
CA PHE A 378 4.12 2.37 14.87
C PHE A 378 5.49 2.53 14.21
N LEU A 379 6.48 3.05 14.95
CA LEU A 379 7.86 3.18 14.45
C LEU A 379 8.52 1.83 14.20
N SER A 380 8.26 0.85 15.06
CA SER A 380 8.78 -0.51 14.89
C SER A 380 8.18 -1.17 13.65
N GLY A 381 6.86 -1.08 13.49
CA GLY A 381 6.15 -1.66 12.35
C GLY A 381 6.43 -3.15 12.16
N PHE A 382 6.50 -3.88 13.28
CA PHE A 382 6.77 -5.32 13.27
C PHE A 382 5.61 -6.08 12.64
N THR A 383 5.93 -6.94 11.68
CA THR A 383 4.98 -7.80 10.97
C THR A 383 5.76 -8.84 10.14
N ALA A 384 5.14 -9.48 9.15
CA ALA A 384 5.83 -10.34 8.19
C ALA A 384 5.66 -9.83 6.75
N LYS A 385 6.72 -9.96 5.95
CA LYS A 385 6.61 -9.91 4.48
C LYS A 385 6.04 -11.24 4.02
N LEU A 386 4.81 -11.22 3.52
CA LEU A 386 4.19 -12.39 2.90
C LEU A 386 4.75 -12.60 1.49
N ALA A 387 4.73 -13.84 1.01
CA ALA A 387 5.36 -14.21 -0.25
C ALA A 387 4.81 -13.42 -1.45
N GLY A 388 5.68 -13.21 -2.45
CA GLY A 388 5.40 -12.51 -3.71
C GLY A 388 5.23 -10.99 -3.60
N THR A 389 5.16 -10.40 -2.41
CA THR A 389 4.93 -8.95 -2.25
C THR A 389 6.11 -8.09 -2.74
N GLU A 390 7.32 -8.65 -2.71
CA GLU A 390 8.56 -8.11 -3.27
C GLU A 390 9.27 -9.24 -4.01
N ARG A 391 9.95 -8.90 -5.13
CA ARG A 391 10.69 -9.91 -5.90
C ARG A 391 11.71 -10.64 -5.01
N GLY A 392 11.61 -11.97 -4.96
CA GLY A 392 12.50 -12.85 -4.21
C GLY A 392 12.01 -13.30 -2.83
N ILE A 393 10.84 -12.85 -2.36
CA ILE A 393 10.25 -13.32 -1.10
C ILE A 393 9.33 -14.52 -1.36
N THR A 394 9.70 -15.71 -0.87
CA THR A 394 8.96 -16.96 -1.09
C THR A 394 8.25 -17.49 0.17
N GLU A 395 8.64 -17.05 1.36
CA GLU A 395 8.07 -17.50 2.64
C GLU A 395 7.82 -16.29 3.57
N PRO A 396 6.84 -16.38 4.51
CA PRO A 396 6.61 -15.34 5.52
C PRO A 396 7.89 -15.00 6.28
N THR A 397 8.42 -13.81 6.04
CA THR A 397 9.68 -13.36 6.65
C THR A 397 9.39 -12.27 7.67
N PRO A 398 9.68 -12.48 8.97
CA PRO A 398 9.55 -11.43 9.97
C PRO A 398 10.31 -10.17 9.58
N THR A 399 9.70 -9.00 9.79
CA THR A 399 10.28 -7.72 9.37
C THR A 399 9.84 -6.59 10.28
N PHE A 400 10.70 -5.58 10.39
CA PHE A 400 10.39 -4.30 11.01
C PHE A 400 10.27 -3.25 9.91
N SER A 401 9.04 -3.03 9.47
CA SER A 401 8.72 -2.07 8.42
C SER A 401 8.13 -0.83 9.05
N ALA A 402 8.98 0.14 9.40
CA ALA A 402 8.58 1.38 10.06
C ALA A 402 7.31 2.00 9.46
N CYS A 403 6.41 2.49 10.32
CA CYS A 403 5.10 3.03 9.98
C CYS A 403 4.20 2.04 9.21
N PHE A 404 4.49 0.74 9.32
CA PHE A 404 3.90 -0.34 8.53
C PHE A 404 4.03 -0.11 7.01
N GLY A 405 5.05 0.60 6.55
CA GLY A 405 5.14 1.08 5.16
C GLY A 405 6.51 1.56 4.71
N ALA A 406 7.60 1.06 5.31
CA ALA A 406 8.97 1.59 5.13
C ALA A 406 9.40 1.77 3.66
N ALA A 407 9.00 0.88 2.76
CA ALA A 407 9.34 0.95 1.33
C ALA A 407 8.80 2.22 0.61
N PHE A 408 7.82 2.89 1.21
CA PHE A 408 7.12 4.04 0.64
C PHE A 408 7.40 5.34 1.38
N LEU A 409 8.16 5.29 2.48
CA LEU A 409 8.49 6.47 3.27
C LEU A 409 9.59 7.26 2.54
N SER A 410 9.33 8.54 2.35
CA SER A 410 10.26 9.48 1.70
C SER A 410 10.94 10.40 2.72
N LEU A 411 10.39 10.48 3.94
CA LEU A 411 10.94 11.23 5.08
C LEU A 411 11.35 10.27 6.20
N HIS A 412 11.98 10.80 7.24
CA HIS A 412 12.35 9.98 8.40
C HIS A 412 11.09 9.45 9.11
N PRO A 413 11.05 8.18 9.57
CA PRO A 413 9.86 7.59 10.18
C PRO A 413 9.26 8.37 11.36
N THR A 414 10.10 9.05 12.15
CA THR A 414 9.64 9.89 13.25
C THR A 414 8.75 11.05 12.81
N LYS A 415 8.89 11.54 11.57
CA LYS A 415 8.01 12.58 11.04
C LYS A 415 6.58 12.07 10.84
N TYR A 416 6.42 10.85 10.33
CA TYR A 416 5.10 10.23 10.18
C TYR A 416 4.48 9.91 11.55
N ALA A 417 5.30 9.44 12.50
CA ALA A 417 4.83 9.16 13.86
C ALA A 417 4.36 10.43 14.58
N GLU A 418 5.11 11.53 14.46
CA GLU A 418 4.72 12.84 14.98
C GLU A 418 3.36 13.30 14.44
N GLU A 419 3.18 13.25 13.11
CA GLU A 419 1.92 13.67 12.49
C GLU A 419 0.74 12.79 12.88
N LEU A 420 0.91 11.46 12.89
CA LEU A 420 -0.14 10.52 13.30
C LEU A 420 -0.58 10.80 14.75
N VAL A 421 0.38 10.87 15.67
CA VAL A 421 0.12 11.12 17.09
C VAL A 421 -0.60 12.42 17.29
N ARG A 422 -0.12 13.50 16.66
CA ARG A 422 -0.74 14.82 16.79
C ARG A 422 -2.21 14.79 16.37
N LYS A 423 -2.54 14.05 15.32
CA LYS A 423 -3.94 13.87 14.87
C LYS A 423 -4.75 13.02 15.83
N MET A 424 -4.17 11.94 16.36
CA MET A 424 -4.81 11.07 17.36
C MET A 424 -5.10 11.81 18.68
N GLU A 425 -4.11 12.51 19.24
CA GLU A 425 -4.23 13.27 20.49
C GLU A 425 -5.30 14.37 20.39
N ARG A 426 -5.38 15.06 19.25
CA ARG A 426 -6.39 16.11 19.01
C ARG A 426 -7.82 15.61 19.14
N VAL A 427 -8.08 14.34 18.82
CA VAL A 427 -9.44 13.77 18.75
C VAL A 427 -9.69 12.67 19.79
N GLY A 428 -8.70 12.35 20.62
CA GLY A 428 -8.78 11.27 21.60
C GLY A 428 -8.86 9.88 20.96
N ALA A 429 -8.24 9.67 19.80
CA ALA A 429 -8.26 8.38 19.12
C ALA A 429 -7.49 7.31 19.92
N ARG A 430 -7.98 6.07 19.88
CA ARG A 430 -7.36 4.92 20.57
C ARG A 430 -6.61 4.03 19.59
N ALA A 431 -5.51 3.46 20.04
CA ALA A 431 -4.71 2.53 19.24
C ALA A 431 -4.78 1.10 19.77
N TYR A 432 -4.81 0.15 18.83
CA TYR A 432 -4.83 -1.28 19.10
C TYR A 432 -3.79 -2.00 18.24
N LEU A 433 -3.10 -2.98 18.80
CA LEU A 433 -2.25 -3.91 18.03
C LEU A 433 -2.99 -5.23 17.87
N VAL A 434 -3.27 -5.62 16.62
CA VAL A 434 -4.01 -6.85 16.31
C VAL A 434 -3.09 -7.83 15.59
N ASN A 435 -2.92 -9.02 16.16
CA ASN A 435 -2.20 -10.10 15.51
C ASN A 435 -3.12 -10.80 14.51
N THR A 436 -2.77 -10.70 13.23
CA THR A 436 -3.42 -11.36 12.09
C THR A 436 -2.57 -12.51 11.53
N GLY A 437 -1.48 -12.82 12.23
CA GLY A 437 -0.54 -13.89 11.94
C GLY A 437 -0.89 -15.15 12.70
N TRP A 438 0.10 -15.73 13.36
CA TRP A 438 0.03 -17.06 13.95
C TRP A 438 -0.05 -17.01 15.48
N ASN A 439 -0.40 -18.14 16.09
CA ASN A 439 -0.37 -18.37 17.54
C ASN A 439 0.47 -19.62 17.89
N GLY A 440 0.45 -20.05 19.14
CA GLY A 440 1.22 -21.22 19.64
C GLY A 440 0.89 -22.55 18.97
N THR A 441 -0.25 -22.66 18.30
CA THR A 441 -0.62 -23.87 17.55
C THR A 441 0.11 -23.99 16.20
N GLY A 442 0.84 -22.95 15.78
CA GLY A 442 1.45 -22.86 14.45
C GLY A 442 0.43 -22.59 13.33
N LYS A 443 -0.83 -22.31 13.66
CA LYS A 443 -1.87 -21.90 12.71
C LYS A 443 -2.09 -20.40 12.76
N ARG A 444 -2.54 -19.85 11.62
CA ARG A 444 -2.97 -18.47 11.53
C ARG A 444 -4.24 -18.27 12.38
N ILE A 445 -4.34 -17.15 13.09
CA ILE A 445 -5.56 -16.76 13.81
C ILE A 445 -6.71 -16.71 12.80
N SER A 446 -7.87 -17.27 13.18
CA SER A 446 -8.97 -17.41 12.24
C SER A 446 -9.53 -16.04 11.86
N ILE A 447 -9.95 -15.88 10.59
CA ILE A 447 -10.57 -14.63 10.14
C ILE A 447 -11.85 -14.31 10.91
N LYS A 448 -12.56 -15.35 11.40
CA LYS A 448 -13.74 -15.21 12.24
C LYS A 448 -13.40 -14.53 13.57
N ASP A 449 -12.35 -15.01 14.26
CA ASP A 449 -11.91 -14.42 15.53
C ASP A 449 -11.36 -13.01 15.32
N THR A 450 -10.58 -12.79 14.24
CA THR A 450 -10.10 -11.44 13.91
C THR A 450 -11.25 -10.49 13.65
N ARG A 451 -12.30 -10.89 12.90
CA ARG A 451 -13.50 -10.04 12.71
C ARG A 451 -14.24 -9.79 14.02
N GLY A 452 -14.36 -10.78 14.91
CA GLY A 452 -14.92 -10.58 16.26
C GLY A 452 -14.13 -9.57 17.10
N ILE A 453 -12.80 -9.60 17.03
CA ILE A 453 -11.91 -8.61 17.65
C ILE A 453 -12.14 -7.21 17.05
N ILE A 454 -12.22 -7.11 15.72
CA ILE A 454 -12.49 -5.83 15.06
C ILE A 454 -13.86 -5.29 15.46
N ASP A 455 -14.90 -6.13 15.47
CA ASP A 455 -16.23 -5.75 15.95
C ASP A 455 -16.17 -5.18 17.38
N ALA A 456 -15.46 -5.86 18.28
CA ALA A 456 -15.32 -5.43 19.67
C ALA A 456 -14.51 -4.13 19.86
N ILE A 457 -13.55 -3.86 18.96
CA ILE A 457 -12.85 -2.56 18.92
C ILE A 457 -13.81 -1.47 18.45
N LEU A 458 -14.56 -1.72 17.39
CA LEU A 458 -15.37 -0.72 16.72
C LEU A 458 -16.65 -0.39 17.49
N ASP A 459 -17.24 -1.33 18.22
CA ASP A 459 -18.41 -1.09 19.09
C ASP A 459 -18.05 -0.62 20.51
N GLY A 460 -16.76 -0.53 20.82
CA GLY A 460 -16.23 -0.08 22.12
C GLY A 460 -16.41 -1.07 23.27
N SER A 461 -16.82 -2.31 23.01
CA SER A 461 -16.91 -3.35 24.05
C SER A 461 -15.54 -3.72 24.62
N ILE A 462 -14.48 -3.66 23.81
CA ILE A 462 -13.09 -3.90 24.27
C ILE A 462 -12.66 -2.92 25.37
N ASP A 463 -13.16 -1.68 25.32
CA ASP A 463 -12.77 -0.62 26.25
C ASP A 463 -13.36 -0.82 27.66
N LYS A 464 -14.38 -1.66 27.77
CA LYS A 464 -15.07 -2.02 29.02
C LYS A 464 -14.66 -3.40 29.53
N ALA A 465 -13.90 -4.16 28.74
CA ALA A 465 -13.51 -5.52 29.08
C ALA A 465 -12.47 -5.52 30.21
N PRO A 466 -12.53 -6.47 31.16
CA PRO A 466 -11.43 -6.68 32.09
C PRO A 466 -10.15 -7.04 31.33
N THR A 467 -9.03 -6.47 31.75
CA THR A 467 -7.73 -6.64 31.08
C THR A 467 -6.69 -7.26 32.01
N LYS A 468 -5.74 -7.98 31.43
CA LYS A 468 -4.50 -8.41 32.07
C LYS A 468 -3.28 -7.90 31.31
N GLN A 469 -2.15 -7.84 32.01
CA GLN A 469 -0.87 -7.47 31.42
C GLN A 469 -0.12 -8.70 30.91
N ILE A 470 0.45 -8.61 29.71
CA ILE A 470 1.34 -9.63 29.14
C ILE A 470 2.79 -9.27 29.49
N PRO A 471 3.59 -10.19 30.07
CA PRO A 471 5.00 -9.98 30.39
C PRO A 471 5.86 -9.58 29.18
N TYR A 472 7.05 -9.04 29.43
CA TYR A 472 7.99 -8.49 28.45
C TYR A 472 7.49 -7.27 27.68
N PHE A 473 6.30 -7.34 27.08
CA PHE A 473 5.78 -6.29 26.20
C PHE A 473 4.95 -5.24 26.95
N GLY A 474 4.44 -5.57 28.15
CA GLY A 474 3.56 -4.69 28.92
C GLY A 474 2.25 -4.41 28.19
N PHE A 475 1.73 -5.36 27.41
CA PHE A 475 0.49 -5.19 26.68
C PHE A 475 -0.72 -5.38 27.59
N SER A 476 -1.66 -4.44 27.53
CA SER A 476 -2.99 -4.62 28.11
C SER A 476 -3.86 -5.43 27.16
N VAL A 477 -4.27 -6.62 27.59
CA VAL A 477 -5.02 -7.59 26.77
C VAL A 477 -6.36 -7.91 27.46
N PRO A 478 -7.49 -7.88 26.74
CA PRO A 478 -8.78 -8.25 27.32
C PRO A 478 -8.79 -9.72 27.72
N THR A 479 -9.41 -10.06 28.85
CA THR A 479 -9.54 -11.46 29.30
C THR A 479 -10.73 -12.17 28.68
N GLN A 480 -11.67 -11.42 28.11
CA GLN A 480 -12.86 -11.92 27.41
C GLN A 480 -13.34 -10.88 26.39
N LEU A 481 -13.87 -11.34 25.25
CA LEU A 481 -14.48 -10.49 24.22
C LEU A 481 -15.71 -11.17 23.61
N PRO A 482 -16.79 -10.43 23.30
CA PRO A 482 -17.95 -11.00 22.62
C PRO A 482 -17.58 -11.62 21.26
N GLY A 483 -18.00 -12.87 21.03
CA GLY A 483 -17.81 -13.53 19.73
C GLY A 483 -16.39 -13.99 19.42
N VAL A 484 -15.47 -13.97 20.39
CA VAL A 484 -14.07 -14.41 20.26
C VAL A 484 -13.82 -15.55 21.26
N ASP A 485 -13.06 -16.57 20.88
CA ASP A 485 -12.64 -17.63 21.81
C ASP A 485 -11.71 -17.06 22.90
N GLU A 486 -12.12 -17.14 24.16
CA GLU A 486 -11.34 -16.62 25.29
C GLU A 486 -9.95 -17.29 25.40
N LYS A 487 -9.83 -18.55 24.94
CA LYS A 487 -8.59 -19.33 25.00
C LYS A 487 -7.48 -18.81 24.08
N ILE A 488 -7.80 -17.94 23.13
CA ILE A 488 -6.78 -17.36 22.25
C ILE A 488 -6.27 -16.01 22.74
N LEU A 489 -7.02 -15.33 23.63
CA LEU A 489 -6.71 -13.96 24.03
C LEU A 489 -5.38 -13.84 24.77
N ASP A 490 -5.06 -14.82 25.62
CA ASP A 490 -3.69 -15.00 26.09
C ASP A 490 -2.89 -15.83 25.09
N PRO A 491 -1.82 -15.29 24.48
CA PRO A 491 -1.05 -16.04 23.50
C PRO A 491 -0.40 -17.29 24.12
N ARG A 492 -0.16 -17.31 25.44
CA ARG A 492 0.42 -18.46 26.17
C ARG A 492 -0.50 -19.67 26.18
N ASP A 493 -1.81 -19.46 26.21
CA ASP A 493 -2.81 -20.53 26.33
C ASP A 493 -2.93 -21.38 25.06
N THR A 494 -2.34 -20.91 23.95
CA THR A 494 -2.28 -21.63 22.68
C THR A 494 -1.04 -22.52 22.51
N TYR A 495 -0.12 -22.49 23.48
CA TYR A 495 1.04 -23.38 23.52
C TYR A 495 0.76 -24.62 24.36
N ALA A 496 1.36 -25.75 23.98
CA ALA A 496 1.33 -26.96 24.82
C ALA A 496 2.10 -26.75 26.14
N ASN A 497 3.16 -25.92 26.10
CA ASN A 497 3.96 -25.52 27.25
C ASN A 497 4.22 -24.01 27.22
N ALA A 498 3.78 -23.29 28.26
CA ALA A 498 3.96 -21.84 28.35
C ALA A 498 5.44 -21.40 28.32
N ALA A 499 6.39 -22.28 28.68
CA ALA A 499 7.82 -22.00 28.58
C ALA A 499 8.30 -21.82 27.12
N GLU A 500 7.62 -22.42 26.13
CA GLU A 500 7.94 -22.21 24.71
C GLU A 500 7.54 -20.82 24.24
N TRP A 501 6.39 -20.32 24.71
CA TRP A 501 6.00 -18.92 24.48
C TRP A 501 7.03 -17.98 25.09
N ASP A 502 7.47 -18.26 26.31
CA ASP A 502 8.41 -17.45 27.09
C ASP A 502 9.79 -17.30 26.40
N GLU A 503 10.32 -18.39 25.83
CA GLU A 503 11.55 -18.36 25.02
C GLU A 503 11.39 -17.49 23.77
N LYS A 504 10.30 -17.69 23.02
CA LYS A 504 10.03 -16.92 21.81
C LYS A 504 9.73 -15.45 22.11
N ALA A 505 9.08 -15.17 23.23
CA ALA A 505 8.76 -13.82 23.70
C ALA A 505 10.03 -13.04 24.02
N ARG A 506 10.98 -13.62 24.76
CA ARG A 506 12.29 -13.00 25.00
C ARG A 506 13.04 -12.72 23.72
N LYS A 507 13.06 -13.66 22.79
CA LYS A 507 13.70 -13.48 21.47
C LYS A 507 13.07 -12.33 20.69
N LEU A 508 11.73 -12.28 20.61
CA LEU A 508 11.04 -11.21 19.90
C LEU A 508 11.26 -9.85 20.60
N ALA A 509 11.19 -9.80 21.93
CA ALA A 509 11.48 -8.60 22.72
C ALA A 509 12.90 -8.05 22.45
N GLN A 510 13.90 -8.93 22.37
CA GLN A 510 15.27 -8.56 21.98
C GLN A 510 15.30 -7.96 20.57
N LEU A 511 14.65 -8.60 19.59
CA LEU A 511 14.60 -8.09 18.21
C LEU A 511 13.95 -6.71 18.12
N PHE A 512 12.91 -6.44 18.91
CA PHE A 512 12.30 -5.12 19.02
C PHE A 512 13.29 -4.09 19.56
N ARG A 513 13.99 -4.39 20.66
CA ARG A 513 15.00 -3.49 21.25
C ARG A 513 16.13 -3.19 20.27
N GLU A 514 16.71 -4.21 19.66
CA GLU A 514 17.79 -4.08 18.66
C GLU A 514 17.35 -3.23 17.47
N ASN A 515 16.15 -3.51 16.93
CA ASN A 515 15.60 -2.73 15.84
C ASN A 515 15.36 -1.26 16.21
N PHE A 516 14.95 -0.99 17.46
CA PHE A 516 14.54 0.35 17.86
C PHE A 516 15.71 1.32 18.07
N VAL A 517 16.93 0.82 18.30
CA VAL A 517 18.15 1.64 18.48
C VAL A 517 18.34 2.66 17.35
N LYS A 518 18.00 2.30 16.10
CA LYS A 518 18.13 3.18 14.94
C LYS A 518 17.24 4.43 14.99
N PHE A 519 16.22 4.46 15.85
CA PHE A 519 15.38 5.65 16.08
C PHE A 519 15.90 6.55 17.20
N CYS A 520 16.85 6.08 18.02
CA CYS A 520 17.39 6.80 19.17
C CYS A 520 18.41 7.90 18.82
N GLY A 521 18.55 8.25 17.54
CA GLY A 521 19.39 9.36 17.07
C GLY A 521 18.87 10.74 17.48
N ASN A 522 17.64 10.85 18.00
CA ASN A 522 17.05 12.07 18.54
C ASN A 522 16.34 11.81 19.89
N GLU A 523 16.04 12.87 20.64
CA GLU A 523 15.43 12.79 21.98
C GLU A 523 14.05 12.12 21.98
N THR A 524 13.24 12.37 20.94
CA THR A 524 11.92 11.74 20.77
C THR A 524 12.04 10.23 20.71
N GLY A 525 13.00 9.71 19.93
CA GLY A 525 13.25 8.26 19.84
C GLY A 525 13.75 7.67 21.16
N LYS A 526 14.68 8.34 21.85
CA LYS A 526 15.21 7.88 23.14
C LYS A 526 14.12 7.75 24.20
N ALA A 527 13.21 8.71 24.29
CA ALA A 527 12.11 8.70 25.25
C ALA A 527 11.16 7.49 25.07
N LEU A 528 11.06 6.96 23.85
CA LEU A 528 10.16 5.84 23.53
C LEU A 528 10.71 4.47 23.90
N VAL A 529 12.00 4.34 24.24
CA VAL A 529 12.61 3.05 24.61
C VAL A 529 11.88 2.40 25.80
N ALA A 530 11.44 3.21 26.76
CA ALA A 530 10.71 2.74 27.94
C ALA A 530 9.30 2.20 27.64
N ALA A 531 8.75 2.49 26.46
CA ALA A 531 7.46 1.96 26.01
C ALA A 531 7.58 0.67 25.18
N GLY A 532 8.82 0.23 24.93
CA GLY A 532 9.13 -1.02 24.24
C GLY A 532 9.25 -2.20 25.21
N PRO A 533 9.57 -3.40 24.66
CA PRO A 533 9.69 -4.60 25.47
C PRO A 533 10.89 -4.60 26.44
N THR A 534 10.67 -5.04 27.67
CA THR A 534 11.65 -5.21 28.75
C THR A 534 12.26 -6.62 28.77
N GLU A 535 13.22 -6.85 29.68
CA GLU A 535 13.82 -8.18 29.92
C GLU A 535 12.93 -9.10 30.76
N GLU A 536 11.93 -8.54 31.45
CA GLU A 536 10.96 -9.21 32.34
C GLU A 536 9.53 -8.88 31.91
#